data_AF-A0A3C1I0P0-F1
#
_entry.id   AF-A0A3C1I0P0-F1
#
_cell.length_a   1.000
_cell.length_b   1.000
_cell.length_c   1.000
_cell.angle_alpha   90.00
_cell.angle_beta   90.00
_cell.angle_gamma   90.00
#
_symmetry.space_group_name_H-M   'P 1'
#
loop_
_entity.id
_entity.type
_entity.pdbx_description
1 polymer ?
#
loop_
_entity_poly.entity_id
_entity_poly.type
_entity_poly.pdbx_seq_one_letter_code
_entity_poly.pdbx_strand_id
1 'polypeptide(L)' 'MNPSKILRAVSFISGILITIGLLLFIYGLFVNNVSALIGIGIGITMGGVFIFIMGIFLVATEEVVEKHKQKTFL' A
#
# COMPACT_ATOMS: atom_id res chain seq x y z
N MET A 1 -16.64 8.27 8.81
CA MET A 1 -15.21 8.26 9.22
C MET A 1 -14.48 9.05 8.15
N ASN A 2 -13.67 10.08 8.47
CA ASN A 2 -13.15 10.96 7.41
C ASN A 2 -12.24 10.18 6.45
N PRO A 3 -12.45 10.25 5.12
CA PRO A 3 -11.67 9.52 4.12
C PRO A 3 -10.17 9.84 4.19
N SER A 4 -9.84 11.07 4.57
CA SER A 4 -8.46 11.53 4.80
C SER A 4 -7.75 10.81 5.96
N LYS A 5 -8.48 10.28 6.96
CA LYS A 5 -7.88 9.45 8.03
C LYS A 5 -7.55 8.05 7.54
N ILE A 6 -8.40 7.48 6.69
CA ILE A 6 -8.19 6.15 6.10
C ILE A 6 -6.98 6.18 5.17
N LEU A 7 -6.86 7.20 4.31
CA LEU A 7 -5.69 7.37 3.45
C LEU A 7 -4.39 7.46 4.27
N ARG A 8 -4.40 8.24 5.36
CA ARG A 8 -3.22 8.40 6.21
C ARG A 8 -2.82 7.10 6.90
N ALA A 9 -3.79 6.32 7.38
CA ALA A 9 -3.55 5.02 7.99
C ALA A 9 -3.01 4.01 6.97
N VAL A 10 -3.64 3.90 5.80
CA VAL A 10 -3.21 2.97 4.75
C VAL A 10 -1.85 3.36 4.18
N SER A 11 -1.61 4.65 3.95
CA SER A 11 -0.32 5.17 3.47
C SER A 11 0.81 4.91 4.50
N PHE A 12 0.51 5.00 5.80
CA PHE A 12 1.46 4.66 6.86
C PHE A 12 1.79 3.16 6.90
N ILE A 13 0.76 2.30 6.84
CA ILE A 13 0.93 0.83 6.88
C ILE A 13 1.68 0.33 5.65
N SER A 14 1.27 0.76 4.46
CA SER A 14 1.91 0.40 3.19
C SER A 14 3.34 0.95 3.09
N GLY A 15 3.61 2.16 3.60
CA GLY A 15 4.95 2.72 3.66
C GLY A 15 5.91 1.86 4.47
N ILE A 16 5.47 1.36 5.64
CA ILE A 16 6.26 0.42 6.46
C ILE A 16 6.46 -0.91 5.71
N LEU A 17 5.40 -1.45 5.10
CA LEU A 17 5.45 -2.72 4.39
C LEU A 17 6.41 -2.69 3.20
N ILE A 18 6.36 -1.63 2.39
CA ILE A 18 7.25 -1.41 1.24
C ILE A 18 8.69 -1.18 1.71
N THR A 19 8.89 -0.42 2.80
CA THR A 19 10.23 -0.19 3.36
C THR A 19 10.87 -1.51 3.81
N ILE A 20 10.12 -2.37 4.49
CA ILE A 20 10.60 -3.69 4.92
C ILE A 20 10.88 -4.57 3.69
N GLY A 21 9.98 -4.62 2.70
CA GLY A 21 10.19 -5.37 1.46
C GLY A 21 11.43 -4.93 0.69
N LEU A 22 11.67 -3.62 0.62
CA LEU A 22 12.84 -3.03 -0.02
C LEU A 22 14.13 -3.36 0.75
N LEU A 23 14.11 -3.32 2.08
CA LEU A 23 15.26 -3.73 2.90
C LEU A 23 15.59 -5.21 2.69
N LEU A 24 14.58 -6.09 2.68
CA LEU A 24 14.78 -7.51 2.41
C LEU A 24 15.30 -7.75 0.99
N PHE A 25 14.84 -6.97 0.02
CA PHE A 25 15.33 -7.05 -1.36
C PHE A 25 16.81 -6.65 -1.46
N ILE A 26 17.21 -5.52 -0.86
CA ILE A 26 18.62 -5.06 -0.83
C ILE A 26 19.50 -6.06 -0.09
N TYR A 27 19.02 -6.60 1.04
CA TYR A 27 19.75 -7.61 1.81
C TYR A 27 19.89 -8.93 1.04
N GLY A 28 18.83 -9.36 0.34
CA GLY A 28 18.85 -10.53 -0.53
C GLY A 28 19.81 -10.42 -1.71
N LEU A 29 20.06 -9.21 -2.23
CA LEU A 29 21.05 -8.97 -3.28
C LEU A 29 22.50 -9.06 -2.77
N PHE A 30 22.76 -8.65 -1.52
CA PHE A 30 24.09 -8.77 -0.91
C PHE A 30 24.41 -10.22 -0.50
N VAL A 31 23.38 -10.97 -0.08
CA VAL A 31 23.50 -12.39 0.26
C VAL A 31 23.17 -13.22 -0.98
N ASN A 32 24.09 -13.27 -1.94
CA ASN A 32 23.98 -14.03 -3.20
C ASN A 32 23.70 -15.54 -3.03
N ASN A 33 23.76 -16.08 -1.81
CA ASN A 33 23.55 -17.50 -1.51
C ASN A 33 22.09 -17.90 -1.25
N VAL A 34 21.13 -16.96 -1.22
CA VAL A 34 19.73 -17.29 -0.89
C VAL A 34 18.79 -16.76 -1.95
N SER A 35 18.71 -17.46 -3.09
CA SER A 35 17.76 -17.15 -4.17
C SER A 35 16.30 -17.09 -3.68
N ALA A 36 15.98 -17.81 -2.60
CA ALA A 36 14.67 -17.75 -1.94
C ALA A 36 14.39 -16.39 -1.27
N LEU A 37 15.42 -15.74 -0.72
CA LEU A 37 15.29 -14.47 -0.01
C LEU A 37 14.99 -13.31 -0.97
N ILE A 38 15.57 -13.35 -2.17
CA ILE A 38 15.25 -12.42 -3.26
C ILE A 38 13.78 -12.57 -3.67
N GLY A 39 13.30 -13.81 -3.83
CA GLY A 39 11.90 -14.08 -4.14
C GLY A 39 10.93 -13.56 -3.09
N ILE A 40 11.26 -13.74 -1.80
CA ILE A 40 10.49 -13.19 -0.68
C ILE A 40 10.49 -11.65 -0.71
N GLY A 41 11.64 -11.03 -0.95
CA GLY A 41 11.76 -9.57 -1.07
C GLY A 41 10.90 -8.99 -2.19
N ILE A 42 10.90 -9.64 -3.36
CA ILE A 42 10.03 -9.28 -4.49
C ILE A 42 8.55 -9.44 -4.09
N GLY A 43 8.17 -10.57 -3.49
CA GLY A 43 6.79 -10.83 -3.09
C GLY A 43 6.24 -9.82 -2.08
N ILE A 44 7.03 -9.47 -1.05
CA ILE A 44 6.65 -8.46 -0.05
C ILE A 44 6.54 -7.08 -0.70
N THR A 45 7.46 -6.74 -1.60
CA THR A 45 7.45 -5.44 -2.29
C THR A 45 6.26 -5.33 -3.24
N MET A 46 6.00 -6.33 -4.09
CA MET A 46 4.84 -6.39 -4.99
C MET A 46 3.52 -6.37 -4.20
N GLY A 47 3.42 -7.14 -3.12
CA GLY A 47 2.25 -7.16 -2.24
C GLY A 47 2.02 -5.80 -1.56
N GLY A 48 3.08 -5.15 -1.07
CA GLY A 48 3.02 -3.82 -0.48
C GLY A 48 2.53 -2.75 -1.46
N VAL A 49 3.00 -2.79 -2.70
CA VAL A 49 2.54 -1.89 -3.77
C VAL A 49 1.06 -2.15 -4.10
N PHE A 50 0.62 -3.41 -4.17
CA PHE A 50 -0.78 -3.73 -4.40
C PHE A 50 -1.70 -3.20 -3.31
N ILE A 51 -1.33 -3.36 -2.04
CA ILE A 51 -2.09 -2.84 -0.89
C ILE A 51 -2.12 -1.30 -0.93
N PHE A 52 -1.03 -0.66 -1.34
CA PHE A 52 -0.96 0.79 -1.48
C PHE A 52 -1.95 1.31 -2.54
N ILE A 53 -1.95 0.72 -3.73
CA ILE A 53 -2.87 1.10 -4.82
C ILE A 53 -4.33 0.89 -4.39
N MET A 54 -4.64 -0.26 -3.78
CA MET A 54 -5.98 -0.56 -3.25
C MET A 54 -6.42 0.50 -2.23
N GLY A 55 -5.51 0.91 -1.35
CA GLY A 55 -5.74 1.97 -0.37
C GLY A 55 -6.11 3.32 -0.98
N ILE A 56 -5.36 3.74 -2.01
CA ILE A 56 -5.64 4.97 -2.76
C ILE A 56 -7.00 4.87 -3.45
N PHE A 57 -7.31 3.74 -4.07
CA PHE A 57 -8.58 3.50 -4.77
C PHE A 57 -9.79 3.59 -3.85
N LEU A 58 -9.68 3.03 -2.64
CA LEU A 58 -10.76 3.07 -1.65
C LEU A 58 -11.08 4.50 -1.22
N VAL A 59 -10.05 5.30 -0.94
CA VAL A 59 -10.22 6.71 -0.56
C VAL A 59 -10.81 7.53 -1.71
N ALA A 60 -10.30 7.33 -2.94
CA ALA A 60 -10.85 8.00 -4.12
C ALA A 60 -12.34 7.66 -4.33
N THR A 61 -12.72 6.41 -4.07
CA THR A 61 -14.13 5.97 -4.17
C THR A 61 -14.98 6.58 -3.05
N GLU A 62 -14.48 6.62 -1.82
CA GLU A 62 -15.18 7.28 -0.70
C GLU A 62 -15.43 8.77 -1.00
N GLU A 63 -14.45 9.49 -1.55
CA GLU A 63 -14.63 10.89 -1.95
C GLU A 63 -15.69 11.08 -3.03
N VAL A 64 -15.75 10.18 -4.03
CA VAL A 64 -16.76 10.24 -5.10
C VAL A 64 -18.16 9.89 -4.56
N VAL A 65 -18.28 8.86 -3.72
CA VAL A 65 -19.54 8.44 -3.08
C VAL A 65 -20.08 9.54 -2.17
N GLU A 66 -19.21 10.18 -1.38
CA GLU A 66 -19.60 11.27 -0.48
C GLU A 66 -20.10 12.49 -1.27
N LYS A 67 -19.44 12.84 -2.39
CA LYS A 67 -19.91 13.89 -3.30
C LYS A 67 -21.26 13.57 -3.94
N HIS A 68 -21.51 12.31 -4.30
CA HIS A 68 -22.80 11.88 -4.82
C HIS A 68 -23.90 11.95 -3.75
N LYS A 69 -23.61 11.52 -2.53
CA LYS A 69 -24.56 11.59 -1.41
C LYS A 69 -24.96 13.04 -1.13
N GLN A 70 -24.01 13.98 -1.15
CA GLN A 70 -24.32 15.39 -0.91
C GLN A 70 -25.18 16.03 -2.02
N LYS A 71 -25.02 15.59 -3.28
CA LYS A 71 -25.82 16.08 -4.41
C LYS A 71 -27.27 15.55 -4.45
N THR A 72 -27.57 14.45 -3.77
CA THR A 72 -28.93 13.88 -3.73
C THR A 72 -29.80 14.48 -2.62
N PHE A 73 -29.21 15.19 -1.66
CA PHE A 73 -29.92 15.87 -0.56
C PHE A 73 -30.09 17.40 -0.79
N LEU A 74 -29.78 17.91 -1.98
CA LEU A 74 -30.12 19.25 -2.47
C LEU A 74 -31.09 19.12 -3.65
#